data_AF-A0A357CUT3-F1
#
_entry.id   AF-A0A357CUT3-F1
#
_cell.length_a   1.000
_cell.length_b   1.000
_cell.length_c   1.000
_cell.angle_alpha   90.00
_cell.angle_beta   90.00
_cell.angle_gamma   90.00
#
_symmetry.space_group_name_H-M   'P 1'
#
loop_
_entity.id
_entity.type
_entity.pdbx_description
1 polymer ?
#
loop_
_entity_poly.entity_id
_entity_poly.type
_entity_poly.pdbx_seq_one_letter_code
_entity_poly.pdbx_strand_id
1 'polypeptide(L)' 'GDVNGDGKVSSIDYLLVKRAFLGTYKLGAVNAEAADVNNNGLADSADYLRIKRHFYGTYDIYE' A
#
# COMPACT_ATOMS: atom_id res chain seq x y z
N GLY A 1 -5.03 1.94 0.21
CA GLY A 1 -4.29 2.14 1.47
C GLY A 1 -4.42 0.96 2.41
N ASP A 2 -5.64 0.43 2.58
CA ASP A 2 -5.94 -0.81 3.32
C ASP A 2 -5.71 -2.03 2.40
N VAL A 3 -4.48 -2.56 2.41
CA VAL A 3 -4.02 -3.59 1.50
C VAL A 3 -4.42 -4.98 2.00
N ASN A 4 -4.53 -5.18 3.31
CA ASN A 4 -4.96 -6.47 3.87
C ASN A 4 -6.49 -6.62 3.98
N GLY A 5 -7.25 -5.54 3.82
CA GLY A 5 -8.71 -5.52 3.85
C GLY A 5 -9.30 -5.57 5.27
N ASP A 6 -8.57 -5.12 6.28
CA ASP A 6 -9.02 -5.14 7.68
C ASP A 6 -9.76 -3.86 8.13
N GLY A 7 -9.93 -2.91 7.21
CA GLY A 7 -10.60 -1.63 7.44
C GLY A 7 -9.69 -0.56 8.02
N LYS A 8 -8.38 -0.80 8.14
CA LYS A 8 -7.42 0.16 8.68
C LYS A 8 -6.22 0.31 7.75
N VAL A 9 -5.60 1.48 7.78
CA VAL A 9 -4.27 1.69 7.17
C VAL A 9 -3.22 1.58 8.26
N SER A 10 -2.43 0.52 8.22
CA SER A 10 -1.52 0.11 9.28
C SER A 10 -0.13 -0.23 8.74
N SER A 11 0.74 -0.71 9.63
CA SER A 11 2.05 -1.23 9.25
C SER A 11 2.02 -2.50 8.42
N ILE A 12 0.92 -3.26 8.48
CA ILE A 12 0.75 -4.48 7.70
C ILE A 12 0.63 -4.12 6.21
N ASP A 13 -0.08 -3.04 5.92
CA ASP A 13 -0.40 -2.64 4.55
C ASP A 13 0.85 -2.26 3.76
N TYR A 14 1.65 -1.33 4.29
CA TYR A 14 2.89 -0.96 3.62
C TYR A 14 3.89 -2.13 3.59
N LEU A 15 3.85 -3.07 4.54
CA LEU A 15 4.70 -4.26 4.50
C LEU A 15 4.30 -5.18 3.34
N LEU A 16 3.01 -5.37 3.09
CA LEU A 16 2.51 -6.16 1.96
C LEU A 16 2.91 -5.54 0.62
N VAL A 17 2.78 -4.21 0.46
CA VAL A 17 3.26 -3.50 -0.75
C VAL A 17 4.76 -3.70 -0.94
N LYS A 18 5.55 -3.57 0.14
CA LYS A 18 6.99 -3.83 0.10
C LYS A 18 7.32 -5.23 -0.40
N ARG A 19 6.64 -6.25 0.14
CA ARG A 19 6.88 -7.63 -0.28
C ARG A 19 6.45 -7.88 -1.72
N ALA A 20 5.39 -7.22 -2.18
CA ALA A 20 4.87 -7.34 -3.53
C ALA A 20 5.85 -6.82 -4.57
N PHE A 21 6.33 -5.59 -4.45
CA PHE A 21 7.28 -5.05 -5.44
C PHE A 21 8.67 -5.69 -5.35
N LEU A 22 9.05 -6.26 -4.19
CA LEU A 22 10.26 -7.08 -4.07
C LEU A 22 10.08 -8.52 -4.63
N GLY A 23 8.87 -8.89 -5.09
CA GLY A 23 8.58 -10.22 -5.64
C GLY A 23 8.55 -11.35 -4.62
N THR A 24 8.48 -11.04 -3.32
CA THR A 24 8.48 -12.04 -2.22
C THR A 24 7.07 -12.38 -1.72
N TYR A 25 6.06 -11.74 -2.29
CA TYR A 25 4.65 -11.97 -2.03
C TYR A 25 3.85 -11.58 -3.25
N LYS A 26 2.74 -12.27 -3.52
CA LYS A 26 1.85 -11.94 -4.62
C LYS A 26 0.53 -11.43 -4.05
N LEU A 27 0.20 -10.18 -4.37
CA LEU A 27 -1.10 -9.60 -4.03
C LEU A 27 -2.20 -10.20 -4.91
N GLY A 28 -3.38 -10.39 -4.35
CA GLY A 28 -4.60 -10.59 -5.13
C GLY A 28 -4.99 -9.31 -5.88
N ALA A 29 -5.89 -9.41 -6.85
CA ALA A 29 -6.29 -8.26 -7.68
C ALA A 29 -6.82 -7.09 -6.84
N VAL A 30 -7.75 -7.37 -5.91
CA VAL A 30 -8.32 -6.35 -5.01
C VAL A 30 -7.26 -5.74 -4.10
N ASN A 31 -6.32 -6.55 -3.58
CA ASN A 31 -5.23 -6.06 -2.75
C ASN A 31 -4.24 -5.21 -3.54
N ALA A 32 -4.03 -5.53 -4.83
CA ALA A 32 -3.16 -4.75 -5.71
C ALA A 32 -3.76 -3.38 -6.03
N GLU A 33 -5.07 -3.31 -6.27
CA GLU A 33 -5.80 -2.05 -6.44
C GLU A 33 -5.75 -1.21 -5.16
N ALA A 34 -5.96 -1.83 -3.99
CA ALA A 34 -5.82 -1.12 -2.72
C ALA A 34 -4.38 -0.70 -2.42
N ALA A 35 -3.37 -1.37 -2.99
CA ALA A 35 -1.97 -1.03 -2.83
C ALA A 35 -1.52 0.14 -3.72
N ASP A 36 -2.11 0.33 -4.90
CA ASP A 36 -1.82 1.45 -5.81
C ASP A 36 -2.54 2.73 -5.36
N VAL A 37 -1.98 3.41 -4.35
CA VAL A 37 -2.57 4.63 -3.79
C VAL A 37 -2.23 5.88 -4.60
N ASN A 38 -1.35 5.76 -5.59
CA ASN A 38 -1.00 6.86 -6.48
C ASN A 38 -1.70 6.79 -7.85
N ASN A 39 -2.41 5.69 -8.12
CA ASN A 39 -3.18 5.41 -9.34
C ASN A 39 -2.31 5.40 -10.61
N ASN A 40 -1.07 4.91 -10.53
CA ASN A 40 -0.19 4.76 -11.71
C ASN A 40 -0.33 3.38 -12.39
N GLY A 41 -1.18 2.49 -11.85
CA GLY A 41 -1.38 1.13 -12.32
C GLY A 41 -0.39 0.11 -11.77
N LEU A 42 0.48 0.50 -10.83
CA LEU A 42 1.54 -0.34 -10.25
C LEU A 42 1.55 -0.20 -8.72
N ALA A 43 1.56 -1.32 -8.01
CA ALA A 43 1.82 -1.32 -6.57
C ALA A 43 3.34 -1.33 -6.32
N ASP A 44 3.96 -0.16 -6.20
CA ASP A 44 5.42 -0.03 -6.16
C ASP A 44 5.97 0.70 -4.91
N SER A 45 7.25 1.07 -4.97
CA SER A 45 7.95 1.75 -3.88
C SER A 45 7.37 3.11 -3.50
N ALA A 46 6.73 3.82 -4.46
CA ALA A 46 6.08 5.09 -4.22
C ALA A 46 4.83 4.91 -3.36
N ASP A 47 4.02 3.89 -3.63
CA ASP A 47 2.84 3.54 -2.82
C ASP A 47 3.22 3.11 -1.42
N TYR A 48 4.24 2.26 -1.31
CA TYR A 48 4.82 1.89 -0.03
C TYR A 48 5.17 3.14 0.80
N LEU A 49 5.83 4.13 0.19
CA LEU A 49 6.22 5.34 0.89
C LEU A 49 5.02 6.19 1.28
N ARG A 50 4.01 6.33 0.42
CA ARG A 50 2.78 7.08 0.71
C ARG A 50 1.99 6.46 1.86
N ILE A 51 1.73 5.15 1.80
CA ILE A 51 1.02 4.41 2.86
C ILE A 51 1.80 4.49 4.17
N LYS A 52 3.12 4.32 4.12
CA LYS A 52 3.99 4.47 5.30
C LYS A 52 3.89 5.88 5.89
N ARG A 53 3.97 6.92 5.07
CA ARG A 53 3.89 8.30 5.55
C ARG A 53 2.50 8.64 6.11
N HIS A 54 1.44 8.06 5.55
CA HIS A 54 0.09 8.14 6.10
C HIS A 54 -0.03 7.49 7.46
N PHE A 55 0.49 6.27 7.61
CA PHE A 55 0.58 5.63 8.92
C PHE A 55 1.32 6.49 9.96
N TYR A 56 2.39 7.19 9.57
CA TYR A 56 3.12 8.12 10.44
C TYR A 56 2.49 9.52 10.58
N GLY A 57 1.37 9.81 9.89
CA GLY A 57 0.71 11.12 9.93
C GLY A 57 1.47 12.26 9.24
N THR A 58 2.37 11.94 8.31
CA THR A 58 3.21 12.94 7.59
C THR A 58 2.80 13.15 6.13
N TYR A 59 1.70 12.52 5.73
CA TYR A 59 1.09 12.57 4.40
C TYR A 59 -0.35 12.04 4.51
N ASP A 60 -1.31 12.62 3.80
CA ASP A 60 -2.64 12.02 3.69
C ASP A 60 -2.80 11.36 2.30
N ILE A 61 -3.26 10.11 2.27
CA ILE A 61 -3.53 9.39 1.01
C ILE A 61 -4.98 9.62 0.52
N TYR A 62 -5.80 10.30 1.32
CA TYR A 62 -7.19 10.63 0.98
C TYR A 62 -7.35 12.06 0.46
N GLU A 63 -6.29 12.86 0.48
CA GLU A 63 -6.23 14.22 -0.07
C GLU A 63 -5.73 14.28 -1.51
#